data_AF-A0A357ED30-F1
#
_entry.id   AF-A0A357ED30-F1
#
_cell.length_a   1.000
_cell.length_b   1.000
_cell.length_c   1.000
_cell.angle_alpha   90.00
_cell.angle_beta   90.00
_cell.angle_gamma   90.00
#
_symmetry.space_group_name_H-M   'P 1'
#
loop_
_entity.id
_entity.type
_entity.pdbx_description
1 polymer ?
#
loop_
_entity_poly.entity_id
_entity_poly.type
_entity_poly.pdbx_seq_one_letter_code
_entity_poly.pdbx_strand_id
1 'polypeptide(L)'
;MMLNKTDLALVLAEITPVLRGGWIQKIHQPQALTIVLDIRVPGETHRLLISCDPNSARLHLTTGFYLNPPTPPPFCQFLRAHFQGARLDDIRQIEHDRIVELQLTNKDGPRAIMCELTGLKSNLLVLDAERQILRDCTRQCANVGQAYKPPGQGDASQKPAPSRFTGLSASMHPVSDAIDTYYREQESGRTGDRIKTERLRVLKKTLKKELRLIEAWRSDLAKAATYHDYARYGELIKSNLGAILKGADHLEVIDYFDDQLPTITIPLDPMKSPHGNMDDYFRKHRKHLAAERELTPRIERAELGLARLRQELHEI
;
A
#
# COMPACT_ATOMS: atom_id res chain seq x y z
N MET A 1 -12.45 11.66 -13.11
CA MET A 1 -13.89 11.53 -13.52
C MET A 1 -13.91 10.74 -14.81
N MET A 2 -14.89 9.87 -15.04
CA MET A 2 -14.91 8.92 -16.18
C MET A 2 -15.35 9.55 -17.51
N LEU A 3 -15.02 8.90 -18.64
CA LEU A 3 -15.61 9.22 -19.95
C LEU A 3 -17.12 8.90 -19.94
N ASN A 4 -17.93 9.84 -20.44
CA ASN A 4 -19.36 9.60 -20.64
C ASN A 4 -19.59 8.87 -22.00
N LYS A 5 -20.85 8.47 -22.27
CA LYS A 5 -21.22 7.75 -23.50
C LYS A 5 -20.92 8.57 -24.77
N THR A 6 -21.13 9.89 -24.71
CA THR A 6 -20.87 10.84 -25.82
C THR A 6 -19.36 10.97 -26.11
N ASP A 7 -18.54 11.11 -25.06
CA ASP A 7 -17.09 11.19 -25.17
C ASP A 7 -16.54 9.92 -25.82
N LEU A 8 -17.02 8.75 -25.39
CA LEU A 8 -16.60 7.48 -25.97
C LEU A 8 -16.99 7.35 -27.45
N ALA A 9 -18.21 7.75 -27.81
CA ALA A 9 -18.64 7.74 -29.21
C ALA A 9 -17.77 8.62 -30.11
N LEU A 10 -17.38 9.80 -29.63
CA LEU A 10 -16.47 10.70 -30.35
C LEU A 10 -15.07 10.11 -30.51
N VAL A 11 -14.54 9.49 -29.45
CA VAL A 11 -13.25 8.79 -29.55
C VAL A 11 -13.33 7.65 -30.55
N LEU A 12 -14.40 6.84 -30.51
CA LEU A 12 -14.56 5.73 -31.44
C LEU A 12 -14.67 6.20 -32.90
N ALA A 13 -15.34 7.32 -33.15
CA ALA A 13 -15.39 7.94 -34.47
C ALA A 13 -13.99 8.39 -34.97
N GLU A 14 -13.12 8.82 -34.05
CA GLU A 14 -11.74 9.21 -34.35
C GLU A 14 -10.82 8.00 -34.58
N ILE A 15 -10.85 6.99 -33.71
CA ILE A 15 -9.86 5.90 -33.73
C ILE A 15 -10.20 4.77 -34.72
N THR A 16 -11.48 4.52 -34.98
CA THR A 16 -11.90 3.35 -35.78
C THR A 16 -11.37 3.44 -37.21
N PRO A 17 -11.53 4.57 -37.94
CA PRO A 17 -10.98 4.70 -39.29
C PRO A 17 -9.46 4.56 -39.35
N VAL A 18 -8.77 4.95 -38.26
CA VAL A 18 -7.31 4.98 -38.16
C VAL A 18 -6.75 3.60 -37.89
N LEU A 19 -7.37 2.82 -37.00
CA LEU A 19 -6.83 1.54 -36.51
C LEU A 19 -7.33 0.32 -37.29
N ARG A 20 -8.42 0.45 -38.05
CA ARG A 20 -9.06 -0.67 -38.76
C ARG A 20 -8.09 -1.32 -39.74
N GLY A 21 -8.02 -2.65 -39.72
CA GLY A 21 -7.09 -3.43 -40.53
C GLY A 21 -5.65 -3.44 -40.01
N GLY A 22 -5.36 -2.74 -38.91
CA GLY A 22 -4.04 -2.71 -38.28
C GLY A 22 -3.67 -4.02 -37.60
N TRP A 23 -2.37 -4.21 -37.36
CA TRP A 23 -1.81 -5.40 -36.73
C TRP A 23 -1.25 -5.06 -35.35
N ILE A 24 -1.65 -5.81 -34.31
CA ILE A 24 -1.11 -5.62 -32.97
C ILE A 24 0.34 -6.10 -32.93
N GLN A 25 1.29 -5.18 -32.78
CA GLN A 25 2.71 -5.50 -32.69
C GLN A 25 3.17 -5.82 -31.27
N LYS A 26 2.75 -4.97 -30.31
CA LYS A 26 3.15 -5.11 -28.91
C LYS A 26 1.97 -4.90 -28.00
N ILE A 27 1.97 -5.63 -26.89
CA ILE A 27 0.97 -5.54 -25.84
C ILE A 27 1.70 -5.30 -24.53
N HIS A 28 1.26 -4.26 -23.83
CA HIS A 28 1.84 -3.78 -22.59
C HIS A 28 0.75 -3.64 -21.53
N GLN A 29 1.12 -3.87 -20.26
CA GLN A 29 0.25 -3.66 -19.11
C GLN A 29 1.02 -2.84 -18.07
N PRO A 30 1.11 -1.50 -18.26
CA PRO A 30 1.89 -0.64 -17.37
C PRO A 30 1.31 -0.54 -15.96
N GLN A 31 -0.02 -0.69 -15.83
CA GLN A 31 -0.72 -0.69 -14.53
C GLN A 31 -1.70 -1.87 -14.47
N ALA A 32 -2.20 -2.18 -13.27
CA ALA A 32 -3.00 -3.38 -13.02
C ALA A 32 -4.22 -3.51 -13.96
N LEU A 33 -4.93 -2.42 -14.26
CA LEU A 33 -6.14 -2.40 -15.10
C LEU A 33 -5.96 -1.57 -16.39
N THR A 34 -4.71 -1.30 -16.78
CA THR A 34 -4.41 -0.50 -17.97
C THR A 34 -3.63 -1.34 -18.96
N ILE A 35 -4.18 -1.49 -20.16
CA ILE A 35 -3.56 -2.17 -21.31
C ILE A 35 -3.20 -1.13 -22.35
N VAL A 36 -2.06 -1.32 -22.99
CA VAL A 36 -1.57 -0.50 -24.08
C VAL A 36 -1.24 -1.41 -25.25
N LEU A 37 -1.88 -1.17 -26.40
CA LEU A 37 -1.70 -1.91 -27.63
C LEU A 37 -0.97 -1.02 -28.64
N ASP A 38 0.20 -1.45 -29.10
CA ASP A 38 0.87 -0.82 -30.24
C ASP A 38 0.35 -1.50 -31.52
N ILE A 39 -0.40 -0.75 -32.33
CA ILE A 39 -1.12 -1.23 -33.52
C ILE A 39 -0.47 -0.59 -34.76
N ARG A 40 0.05 -1.44 -35.65
CA ARG A 40 0.68 -1.03 -36.90
C ARG A 40 -0.35 -1.02 -38.03
N VAL A 41 -0.54 0.15 -38.63
CA VAL A 41 -1.29 0.36 -39.89
C VAL A 41 -0.32 0.87 -40.93
N PRO A 42 -0.50 0.70 -42.25
CA PRO A 42 0.48 1.14 -43.25
C PRO A 42 1.03 2.56 -42.99
N GLY A 43 2.37 2.73 -43.01
CA GLY A 43 3.02 4.01 -42.72
C GLY A 43 3.40 4.28 -41.26
N GLU A 44 2.54 3.96 -40.29
CA GLU A 44 2.74 4.36 -38.88
C GLU A 44 2.32 3.32 -37.81
N THR A 45 2.74 3.53 -36.57
CA THR A 45 2.31 2.73 -35.41
C THR A 45 1.57 3.62 -34.44
N HIS A 46 0.31 3.29 -34.19
CA HIS A 46 -0.55 3.96 -33.22
C HIS A 46 -0.55 3.21 -31.89
N ARG A 47 -0.71 3.94 -30.79
CA ARG A 47 -0.80 3.35 -29.46
C ARG A 47 -2.19 3.57 -28.89
N LEU A 48 -2.94 2.49 -28.74
CA LEU A 48 -4.26 2.49 -28.12
C LEU A 48 -4.12 2.18 -26.63
N LEU A 49 -4.54 3.10 -25.76
CA LEU A 49 -4.63 2.87 -24.33
C LEU A 49 -6.06 2.49 -23.96
N ILE A 50 -6.19 1.46 -23.14
CA ILE A 50 -7.44 0.99 -22.56
C ILE A 50 -7.22 0.90 -21.04
N SER A 51 -7.85 1.79 -20.28
CA SER A 51 -7.86 1.74 -18.82
C SER A 51 -9.25 1.34 -18.34
N CYS A 52 -9.30 0.32 -17.50
CA CYS A 52 -10.49 -0.09 -16.75
C CYS A 52 -10.37 0.31 -15.26
N ASP A 53 -9.50 1.28 -14.92
CA ASP A 53 -9.43 1.78 -13.55
C ASP A 53 -10.77 2.44 -13.15
N PRO A 54 -11.34 2.13 -11.96
CA PRO A 54 -12.65 2.65 -11.55
C PRO A 54 -12.77 4.18 -11.58
N ASN A 55 -11.66 4.89 -11.39
CA ASN A 55 -11.65 6.35 -11.29
C ASN A 55 -11.13 7.04 -12.56
N SER A 56 -10.60 6.29 -13.52
CA SER A 56 -10.04 6.80 -14.78
C SER A 56 -10.30 5.92 -16.01
N ALA A 57 -11.41 5.16 -15.99
CA ALA A 57 -11.77 4.27 -17.10
C ALA A 57 -11.94 5.06 -18.40
N ARG A 58 -11.18 4.65 -19.43
CA ARG A 58 -11.07 5.35 -20.71
C ARG A 58 -10.49 4.45 -21.79
N LEU A 59 -10.72 4.84 -23.03
CA LEU A 59 -10.14 4.26 -24.21
C LEU A 59 -9.84 5.41 -25.17
N HIS A 60 -8.60 5.53 -25.65
CA HIS A 60 -8.16 6.59 -26.57
C HIS A 60 -6.75 6.30 -27.13
N LEU A 61 -6.36 7.01 -28.19
CA LEU A 61 -4.96 7.02 -28.64
C LEU A 61 -4.10 7.81 -27.66
N THR A 62 -2.84 7.41 -27.49
CA THR A 62 -1.91 8.11 -26.61
C THR A 62 -0.53 8.20 -27.25
N THR A 63 0.11 9.37 -27.12
CA THR A 63 1.54 9.55 -27.42
C THR A 63 2.40 9.32 -26.18
N GLY A 64 1.77 8.95 -25.07
CA GLY A 64 2.41 8.85 -23.78
C GLY A 64 3.38 7.69 -23.63
N PHE A 65 4.43 7.95 -22.88
CA PHE A 65 5.36 6.94 -22.40
C PHE A 65 4.87 6.39 -21.07
N TYR A 66 4.77 5.07 -20.97
CA TYR A 66 4.39 4.36 -19.75
C TYR A 66 5.52 3.45 -19.30
N LEU A 67 5.84 3.49 -18.01
CA LEU A 67 6.78 2.56 -17.41
C LEU A 67 6.11 1.18 -17.32
N ASN A 68 6.73 0.20 -17.95
CA ASN A 68 6.28 -1.18 -17.90
C ASN A 68 6.90 -1.89 -16.70
N PRO A 69 6.17 -2.79 -16.02
CA PRO A 69 6.76 -3.65 -15.01
C PRO A 69 7.89 -4.51 -15.63
N PRO A 70 8.96 -4.81 -14.87
CA PRO A 70 10.12 -5.55 -15.38
C PRO A 70 9.74 -6.96 -15.84
N THR A 71 8.75 -7.58 -15.20
CA THR A 71 8.15 -8.85 -15.61
C THR A 71 6.71 -8.62 -16.07
N PRO A 72 6.32 -9.10 -17.27
CA PRO A 72 4.96 -8.90 -17.78
C PRO A 72 3.94 -9.63 -16.89
N PRO A 73 2.85 -8.98 -16.46
CA PRO A 73 1.82 -9.62 -15.66
C PRO A 73 1.15 -10.79 -16.39
N PRO A 74 0.54 -11.77 -15.67
CA PRO A 74 -0.08 -12.94 -16.29
C PRO A 74 -1.13 -12.62 -17.36
N PHE A 75 -1.93 -11.58 -17.15
CA PHE A 75 -2.95 -11.18 -18.12
C PHE A 75 -2.33 -10.58 -19.40
N CYS A 76 -1.28 -9.76 -19.26
CA CYS A 76 -0.48 -9.29 -20.40
C CYS A 76 0.13 -10.45 -21.19
N GLN A 77 0.70 -11.46 -20.51
CA GLN A 77 1.24 -12.65 -21.16
C GLN A 77 0.14 -13.42 -21.92
N PHE A 78 -1.05 -13.55 -21.32
CA PHE A 78 -2.21 -14.16 -21.96
C PHE A 78 -2.64 -13.39 -23.22
N LEU A 79 -2.74 -12.06 -23.15
CA LEU A 79 -3.04 -11.23 -24.32
C LEU A 79 -1.98 -11.41 -25.41
N ARG A 80 -0.69 -11.46 -25.05
CA ARG A 80 0.39 -11.68 -26.03
C ARG A 80 0.26 -13.04 -26.73
N ALA A 81 -0.06 -14.09 -25.99
CA ALA A 81 -0.24 -15.42 -26.56
C ALA A 81 -1.40 -15.49 -27.57
N HIS A 82 -2.46 -14.69 -27.39
CA HIS A 82 -3.67 -14.76 -28.22
C HIS A 82 -3.82 -13.64 -29.25
N PHE A 83 -3.24 -12.46 -29.02
CA PHE A 83 -3.48 -11.26 -29.82
C PHE A 83 -2.21 -10.59 -30.35
N GLN A 84 -1.01 -10.98 -29.93
CA GLN A 84 0.20 -10.43 -30.56
C GLN A 84 0.29 -10.97 -31.99
N GLY A 85 0.37 -10.06 -32.95
CA GLY A 85 0.27 -10.37 -34.39
C GLY A 85 -1.16 -10.53 -34.91
N ALA A 86 -2.19 -10.31 -34.10
CA ALA A 86 -3.58 -10.33 -34.57
C ALA A 86 -3.91 -9.07 -35.38
N ARG A 87 -4.79 -9.21 -36.37
CA ARG A 87 -5.35 -8.11 -37.15
C ARG A 87 -6.61 -7.58 -36.46
N LEU A 88 -6.71 -6.27 -36.30
CA LEU A 88 -7.89 -5.57 -35.81
C LEU A 88 -8.89 -5.39 -36.95
N ASP A 89 -10.00 -6.12 -36.89
CA ASP A 89 -11.06 -6.08 -37.90
C ASP A 89 -11.98 -4.87 -37.72
N ASP A 90 -12.36 -4.61 -36.48
CA ASP A 90 -13.27 -3.54 -36.14
C ASP A 90 -13.19 -3.13 -34.68
N ILE A 91 -13.66 -1.91 -34.40
CA ILE A 91 -13.89 -1.41 -33.05
C ILE A 91 -15.29 -0.83 -33.01
N ARG A 92 -16.16 -1.32 -32.12
CA ARG A 92 -17.54 -0.84 -32.03
C ARG A 92 -18.03 -0.67 -30.61
N GLN A 93 -18.92 0.30 -30.44
CA GLN A 93 -19.66 0.50 -29.20
C GLN A 93 -20.87 -0.44 -29.17
N ILE A 94 -21.11 -1.09 -28.03
CA ILE A 94 -22.28 -1.95 -27.84
C ILE A 94 -23.40 -1.13 -27.19
N GLU A 95 -24.59 -1.14 -27.79
CA GLU A 95 -25.83 -0.52 -27.27
C GLU A 95 -25.73 0.97 -26.89
N HIS A 96 -24.79 1.72 -27.50
CA HIS A 96 -24.45 3.10 -27.10
C HIS A 96 -24.12 3.26 -25.60
N ASP A 97 -23.73 2.17 -24.93
CA ASP A 97 -23.25 2.21 -23.56
C ASP A 97 -21.72 2.34 -23.52
N ARG A 98 -21.13 2.42 -22.34
CA ARG A 98 -19.69 2.49 -22.12
C ARG A 98 -19.01 1.13 -22.28
N ILE A 99 -19.43 0.37 -23.28
CA ILE A 99 -18.93 -0.97 -23.59
C ILE A 99 -18.40 -0.93 -25.02
N VAL A 100 -17.14 -1.31 -25.20
CA VAL A 100 -16.47 -1.37 -26.51
C VAL A 100 -16.08 -2.81 -26.82
N GLU A 101 -16.35 -3.26 -28.03
CA GLU A 101 -15.88 -4.54 -28.56
C GLU A 101 -14.79 -4.26 -29.60
N LEU A 102 -13.60 -4.84 -29.39
CA LEU A 102 -12.54 -4.91 -30.40
C LEU A 102 -12.60 -6.30 -31.03
N GLN A 103 -12.85 -6.35 -32.33
CA GLN A 103 -12.89 -7.59 -33.11
C GLN A 103 -11.53 -7.84 -33.72
N LEU A 104 -10.96 -9.02 -33.43
CA LEU A 104 -9.58 -9.35 -33.74
C LEU A 104 -9.53 -10.72 -34.40
N THR A 105 -8.77 -10.84 -35.48
CA THR A 105 -8.50 -12.13 -36.12
C THR A 105 -7.03 -12.48 -35.97
N ASN A 106 -6.76 -13.70 -35.46
CA ASN A 106 -5.42 -14.29 -35.42
C ASN A 106 -5.43 -15.62 -36.20
N LYS A 107 -4.29 -16.31 -36.26
CA LYS A 107 -4.11 -17.65 -36.84
C LYS A 107 -5.09 -18.69 -36.28
N ASP A 108 -5.51 -18.54 -35.02
CA ASP A 108 -6.42 -19.47 -34.34
C ASP A 108 -7.90 -19.11 -34.58
N GLY A 109 -8.19 -18.11 -35.41
CA GLY A 109 -9.54 -17.66 -35.75
C GLY A 109 -9.93 -16.31 -35.13
N PRO A 110 -11.21 -15.91 -35.30
CA PRO A 110 -11.74 -14.66 -34.78
C PRO A 110 -11.93 -14.73 -33.26
N ARG A 111 -11.60 -13.63 -32.57
CA ARG A 111 -11.75 -13.43 -31.13
C ARG A 111 -12.14 -11.99 -30.85
N ALA A 112 -12.63 -11.71 -29.66
CA ALA A 112 -12.99 -10.35 -29.27
C ALA A 112 -12.38 -9.95 -27.92
N ILE A 113 -12.09 -8.66 -27.77
CA ILE A 113 -11.81 -8.04 -26.49
C ILE A 113 -13.00 -7.14 -26.14
N MET A 114 -13.64 -7.41 -25.01
CA MET A 114 -14.69 -6.55 -24.46
C MET A 114 -14.09 -5.61 -23.41
N CYS A 115 -14.30 -4.32 -23.58
CA CYS A 115 -13.89 -3.28 -22.66
C CYS A 115 -15.15 -2.70 -22.01
N GLU A 116 -15.42 -3.10 -20.77
CA GLU A 116 -16.48 -2.51 -19.95
C GLU A 116 -15.90 -1.31 -19.20
N LEU A 117 -16.27 -0.10 -19.61
CA LEU A 117 -15.82 1.18 -19.03
C LEU A 117 -16.90 1.78 -18.13
N THR A 118 -17.57 0.93 -17.34
CA THR A 118 -18.80 1.27 -16.59
C THR A 118 -18.54 1.84 -15.19
N GLY A 119 -17.31 1.75 -14.67
CA GLY A 119 -16.86 2.41 -13.44
C GLY A 119 -16.34 1.44 -12.42
N LEU A 120 -17.03 1.33 -11.30
CA LEU A 120 -16.67 0.40 -10.22
C LEU A 120 -16.61 -1.07 -10.69
N LYS A 121 -17.35 -1.40 -11.75
CA LYS A 121 -17.37 -2.72 -12.38
C LYS A 121 -16.63 -2.77 -13.72
N SER A 122 -15.79 -1.78 -14.02
CA SER A 122 -15.02 -1.78 -15.26
C SER A 122 -14.13 -3.02 -15.35
N ASN A 123 -14.09 -3.63 -16.53
CA ASN A 123 -13.31 -4.83 -16.76
C ASN A 123 -12.88 -4.94 -18.23
N LEU A 124 -11.86 -5.75 -18.49
CA LEU A 124 -11.43 -6.11 -19.83
C LEU A 124 -11.49 -7.63 -19.95
N LEU A 125 -12.35 -8.12 -20.84
CA LEU A 125 -12.65 -9.53 -21.03
C LEU A 125 -12.17 -9.97 -22.41
N VAL A 126 -11.70 -11.19 -22.51
CA VAL A 126 -11.33 -11.84 -23.77
C VAL A 126 -12.34 -12.92 -24.07
N LEU A 127 -12.92 -12.88 -25.28
CA LEU A 127 -13.88 -13.85 -25.76
C LEU A 127 -13.28 -14.74 -26.86
N ASP A 128 -13.75 -15.98 -26.94
CA ASP A 128 -13.52 -16.88 -28.08
C ASP A 128 -14.48 -16.60 -29.25
N ALA A 129 -14.43 -17.47 -30.27
CA ALA A 129 -15.28 -17.37 -31.46
C ALA A 129 -16.77 -17.58 -31.12
N GLU A 130 -17.07 -18.41 -30.12
CA GLU A 130 -18.40 -18.71 -29.60
C GLU A 130 -18.91 -17.66 -28.60
N ARG A 131 -18.15 -16.57 -28.38
CA ARG A 131 -18.42 -15.49 -27.42
C ARG A 131 -18.43 -15.94 -25.95
N GLN A 132 -17.72 -17.01 -25.62
CA GLN A 132 -17.46 -17.41 -24.24
C GLN A 132 -16.25 -16.69 -23.67
N ILE A 133 -16.30 -16.36 -22.38
CA ILE A 133 -15.24 -15.64 -21.69
C ILE A 133 -14.05 -16.57 -21.47
N LEU A 134 -12.92 -16.28 -22.12
CA LEU A 134 -11.67 -17.01 -21.90
C LEU A 134 -10.92 -16.48 -20.68
N ARG A 135 -10.90 -15.15 -20.50
CA ARG A 135 -10.18 -14.52 -19.38
C ARG A 135 -10.63 -13.09 -19.14
N ASP A 136 -10.38 -12.62 -17.92
CA ASP A 136 -10.65 -11.25 -17.48
C ASP A 136 -9.40 -10.60 -16.86
N CYS A 137 -9.35 -9.27 -16.90
CA CYS A 137 -8.23 -8.50 -16.37
C CYS A 137 -8.26 -8.40 -14.83
N THR A 138 -9.45 -8.34 -14.23
CA THR A 138 -9.63 -8.18 -12.77
C THR A 138 -9.37 -9.48 -11.98
N ARG A 139 -9.15 -10.62 -12.68
CA ARG A 139 -8.97 -11.97 -12.11
C ARG A 139 -10.17 -12.45 -11.30
N GLN A 140 -11.33 -11.86 -11.53
CA GLN A 140 -12.60 -12.40 -11.08
C GLN A 140 -12.98 -13.50 -12.06
N CYS A 141 -12.28 -14.64 -11.99
CA CYS A 141 -12.45 -15.80 -12.87
C CYS A 141 -13.85 -16.45 -12.81
N ALA A 142 -14.81 -15.85 -12.10
CA ALA A 142 -16.14 -16.40 -11.83
C ALA A 142 -16.94 -16.75 -13.11
N ASN A 143 -16.60 -16.10 -14.23
CA ASN A 143 -17.37 -16.22 -15.48
C ASN A 143 -16.58 -16.89 -16.62
N VAL A 144 -15.37 -17.42 -16.38
CA VAL A 144 -14.60 -18.09 -17.44
C VAL A 144 -15.35 -19.33 -17.94
N GLY A 145 -15.45 -19.49 -19.26
CA GLY A 145 -16.22 -20.53 -19.95
C GLY A 145 -17.72 -20.22 -20.10
N GLN A 146 -18.22 -19.12 -19.53
CA GLN A 146 -19.61 -18.71 -19.70
C GLN A 146 -19.77 -17.78 -20.91
N ALA A 147 -20.93 -17.83 -21.55
CA ALA A 147 -21.29 -16.88 -22.60
C ALA A 147 -21.34 -15.45 -22.03
N TYR A 148 -20.68 -14.52 -22.72
CA TYR A 148 -20.67 -13.11 -22.31
C TYR A 148 -22.07 -12.50 -22.34
N LYS A 149 -22.42 -11.79 -21.26
CA LYS A 149 -23.63 -10.96 -21.17
C LYS A 149 -23.22 -9.55 -20.76
N PRO A 150 -23.62 -8.50 -21.50
CA PRO A 150 -23.37 -7.13 -21.09
C PRO A 150 -23.91 -6.87 -19.68
N PRO A 151 -23.21 -6.07 -18.86
CA PRO A 151 -23.76 -5.56 -17.61
C PRO A 151 -25.13 -4.91 -17.85
N GLY A 152 -26.12 -5.23 -17.03
CA GLY A 152 -27.48 -4.70 -17.19
C GLY A 152 -27.47 -3.17 -17.32
N GLN A 153 -28.23 -2.65 -18.28
CA GLN A 153 -28.26 -1.24 -18.63
C GLN A 153 -28.51 -0.37 -17.39
N GLY A 154 -27.53 0.47 -17.04
CA GLY A 154 -27.76 1.59 -16.13
C GLY A 154 -28.54 2.66 -16.90
N ASP A 155 -29.75 2.98 -16.41
CA ASP A 155 -30.68 4.02 -16.89
C ASP A 155 -30.39 4.56 -18.32
N ALA A 156 -30.97 3.91 -19.32
CA ALA A 156 -30.99 4.36 -20.73
C ALA A 156 -31.74 5.70 -20.93
N SER A 157 -32.24 6.31 -19.85
CA SER A 157 -33.10 7.49 -19.80
C SER A 157 -32.33 8.82 -19.69
N GLN A 158 -31.00 8.81 -19.51
CA GLN A 158 -30.24 10.06 -19.41
C GLN A 158 -29.93 10.65 -20.79
N LYS A 159 -30.38 11.90 -21.03
CA LYS A 159 -29.99 12.68 -22.20
C LYS A 159 -28.46 12.71 -22.34
N PRO A 160 -27.91 12.55 -23.57
CA PRO A 160 -26.47 12.56 -23.77
C PRO A 160 -25.92 13.91 -23.31
N ALA A 161 -25.04 13.89 -22.31
CA ALA A 161 -24.31 15.06 -21.88
C ALA A 161 -23.37 15.52 -23.01
N PRO A 162 -23.15 16.84 -23.17
CA PRO A 162 -22.18 17.34 -24.12
C PRO A 162 -20.79 16.79 -23.80
N SER A 163 -20.00 16.52 -24.84
CA SER A 163 -18.62 16.12 -24.67
C SER A 163 -17.80 17.28 -24.11
N ARG A 164 -16.88 16.96 -23.21
CA ARG A 164 -15.95 17.95 -22.63
C ARG A 164 -14.65 18.07 -23.43
N PHE A 165 -14.44 17.21 -24.42
CA PHE A 165 -13.15 17.04 -25.12
C PHE A 165 -13.17 17.56 -26.56
N THR A 166 -14.28 18.15 -27.01
CA THR A 166 -14.41 18.71 -28.36
C THR A 166 -13.73 20.08 -28.47
N GLY A 167 -12.90 20.27 -29.51
CA GLY A 167 -12.29 21.56 -29.84
C GLY A 167 -11.14 21.99 -28.92
N LEU A 168 -10.60 21.08 -28.11
CA LEU A 168 -9.54 21.38 -27.14
C LEU A 168 -8.13 21.18 -27.66
N SER A 169 -7.95 20.50 -28.79
CA SER A 169 -6.64 20.24 -29.40
C SER A 169 -6.71 20.42 -30.92
N ALA A 170 -5.59 20.82 -31.51
CA ALA A 170 -5.39 20.95 -32.96
C ALA A 170 -4.53 19.80 -33.54
N SER A 171 -4.34 18.71 -32.77
CA SER A 171 -3.58 17.55 -33.22
C SER A 171 -4.32 16.72 -34.27
N MET A 172 -3.65 15.72 -34.84
CA MET A 172 -4.26 14.76 -35.78
C MET A 172 -5.38 13.93 -35.12
N HIS A 173 -5.33 13.76 -33.80
CA HIS A 173 -6.31 13.02 -33.00
C HIS A 173 -6.75 13.88 -31.81
N PRO A 174 -7.52 14.96 -32.07
CA PRO A 174 -7.77 16.01 -31.09
C PRO A 174 -8.56 15.54 -29.86
N VAL A 175 -9.48 14.59 -30.02
CA VAL A 175 -10.27 14.05 -28.90
C VAL A 175 -9.39 13.16 -28.03
N SER A 176 -8.60 12.27 -28.65
CA SER A 176 -7.67 11.40 -27.92
C SER A 176 -6.60 12.20 -27.16
N ASP A 177 -6.06 13.25 -27.76
CA ASP A 177 -5.03 14.11 -27.17
C ASP A 177 -5.57 14.91 -25.97
N ALA A 178 -6.78 15.46 -26.07
CA ALA A 178 -7.45 16.14 -24.97
C ALA A 178 -7.74 15.20 -23.79
N ILE A 179 -8.15 13.96 -24.07
CA ILE A 179 -8.36 12.92 -23.06
C ILE A 179 -7.03 12.52 -22.40
N ASP A 180 -5.99 12.27 -23.21
CA ASP A 180 -4.67 11.87 -22.72
C ASP A 180 -4.09 12.91 -21.75
N THR A 181 -4.14 14.18 -22.13
CA THR A 181 -3.68 15.31 -21.31
C THR A 181 -4.43 15.38 -19.98
N TYR A 182 -5.77 15.38 -20.03
CA TYR A 182 -6.63 15.48 -18.84
C TYR A 182 -6.35 14.37 -17.83
N TYR A 183 -6.25 13.11 -18.28
CA TYR A 183 -6.05 11.99 -17.36
C TYR A 183 -4.62 11.88 -16.86
N ARG A 184 -3.61 12.28 -17.65
CA ARG A 184 -2.21 12.28 -17.20
C ARG A 184 -1.98 13.29 -16.07
N GLU A 185 -2.60 14.46 -16.14
CA GLU A 185 -2.57 15.46 -15.05
C GLU A 185 -3.23 14.90 -13.78
N GLN A 186 -4.41 14.29 -13.89
CA GLN A 186 -5.10 13.70 -12.74
C GLN A 186 -4.34 12.51 -12.12
N GLU A 187 -3.78 11.63 -12.94
CA GLU A 187 -3.04 10.46 -12.47
C GLU A 187 -1.72 10.84 -11.80
N SER A 188 -1.06 11.90 -12.27
CA SER A 188 0.16 12.42 -11.66
C SER A 188 -0.12 12.94 -10.24
N GLY A 189 -1.20 13.72 -10.06
CA GLY A 189 -1.61 14.20 -8.74
C GLY A 189 -1.96 13.05 -7.77
N ARG A 190 -2.77 12.09 -8.22
CA ARG A 190 -3.19 10.93 -7.40
C ARG A 190 -2.03 10.02 -7.00
N THR A 191 -1.05 9.84 -7.88
CA THR A 191 0.14 9.03 -7.57
C THR A 191 0.94 9.68 -6.45
N GLY A 192 1.10 11.02 -6.48
CA GLY A 192 1.71 11.78 -5.40
C GLY A 192 0.98 11.59 -4.06
N ASP A 193 -0.34 11.73 -4.05
CA ASP A 193 -1.16 11.54 -2.85
C ASP A 193 -1.06 10.12 -2.29
N ARG A 194 -1.01 9.10 -3.16
CA ARG A 194 -0.90 7.69 -2.74
C ARG A 194 0.47 7.40 -2.12
N ILE A 195 1.55 7.92 -2.70
CA ILE A 195 2.90 7.78 -2.13
C ILE A 195 2.98 8.49 -0.78
N LYS A 196 2.42 9.71 -0.70
CA LYS A 196 2.35 10.50 0.53
C LYS A 196 1.60 9.74 1.63
N THR A 197 0.41 9.26 1.35
CA THR A 197 -0.43 8.51 2.31
C THR A 197 0.22 7.21 2.79
N GLU A 198 0.90 6.47 1.89
CA GLU A 198 1.65 5.27 2.28
C GLU A 198 2.84 5.60 3.18
N ARG A 199 3.63 6.63 2.83
CA ARG A 199 4.75 7.10 3.66
C ARG A 199 4.28 7.52 5.05
N LEU A 200 3.18 8.28 5.13
CA LEU A 200 2.54 8.67 6.39
C LEU A 200 2.11 7.45 7.21
N ARG A 201 1.54 6.43 6.57
CA ARG A 201 1.12 5.19 7.24
C ARG A 201 2.32 4.46 7.84
N VAL A 202 3.42 4.33 7.10
CA VAL A 202 4.65 3.67 7.55
C VAL A 202 5.27 4.44 8.71
N LEU A 203 5.46 5.76 8.58
CA LEU A 203 6.04 6.59 9.63
C LEU A 203 5.22 6.56 10.92
N LYS A 204 3.89 6.70 10.84
CA LYS A 204 3.00 6.60 12.01
C LYS A 204 3.11 5.23 12.69
N LYS A 205 3.20 4.15 11.91
CA LYS A 205 3.37 2.79 12.43
C LYS A 205 4.71 2.63 13.15
N THR A 206 5.80 3.16 12.58
CA THR A 206 7.15 3.12 13.19
C THR A 206 7.17 3.94 14.48
N LEU A 207 6.68 5.18 14.45
CA LEU A 207 6.63 6.06 15.61
C LEU A 207 5.83 5.45 16.78
N LYS A 208 4.69 4.83 16.49
CA LYS A 208 3.90 4.12 17.51
C LYS A 208 4.65 2.94 18.14
N LYS A 209 5.47 2.23 17.36
CA LYS A 209 6.29 1.12 17.87
C LYS A 209 7.41 1.63 18.78
N GLU A 210 8.12 2.68 18.36
CA GLU A 210 9.20 3.26 19.16
C GLU A 210 8.69 3.85 20.48
N LEU A 211 7.55 4.56 20.47
CA LEU A 211 6.91 5.06 21.69
C LEU A 211 6.66 3.94 22.71
N ARG A 212 6.07 2.82 22.27
CA ARG A 212 5.77 1.68 23.14
C ARG A 212 7.03 1.03 23.72
N LEU A 213 8.12 0.99 22.95
CA LEU A 213 9.40 0.46 23.43
C LEU A 213 10.01 1.37 24.50
N ILE A 214 9.99 2.69 24.28
CA ILE A 214 10.46 3.67 25.26
C ILE A 214 9.62 3.58 26.54
N GLU A 215 8.29 3.52 26.43
CA GLU A 215 7.39 3.34 27.58
C GLU A 215 7.71 2.07 28.38
N ALA A 216 7.94 0.95 27.69
CA ALA A 216 8.30 -0.31 28.33
C ALA A 216 9.65 -0.22 29.07
N TRP A 217 10.69 0.32 28.44
CA TRP A 217 12.00 0.49 29.07
C TRP A 217 11.96 1.47 30.24
N ARG A 218 11.20 2.57 30.14
CA ARG A 218 10.98 3.52 31.24
C ARG A 218 10.25 2.84 32.41
N SER A 219 9.26 1.99 32.14
CA SER A 219 8.59 1.20 33.19
C SER A 219 9.55 0.25 33.89
N ASP A 220 10.40 -0.45 33.14
CA ASP A 220 11.38 -1.37 33.72
C ASP A 220 12.48 -0.64 34.51
N LEU A 221 12.91 0.53 34.03
CA LEU A 221 13.83 1.40 34.77
C LEU A 221 13.20 1.90 36.07
N ALA A 222 11.93 2.32 36.06
CA ALA A 222 11.20 2.74 37.26
C ALA A 222 11.05 1.60 38.29
N LYS A 223 10.77 0.37 37.84
CA LYS A 223 10.77 -0.81 38.73
C LYS A 223 12.15 -1.04 39.34
N ALA A 224 13.22 -0.88 38.55
CA ALA A 224 14.58 -1.06 39.02
C ALA A 224 15.01 0.04 40.00
N ALA A 225 14.50 1.27 39.84
CA ALA A 225 14.76 2.40 40.74
C ALA A 225 14.29 2.15 42.19
N THR A 226 13.32 1.25 42.40
CA THR A 226 12.90 0.84 43.75
C THR A 226 14.02 0.19 44.56
N TYR A 227 15.09 -0.28 43.91
CA TYR A 227 16.26 -0.88 44.56
C TYR A 227 17.44 0.08 44.73
N HIS A 228 17.23 1.39 44.56
CA HIS A 228 18.26 2.41 44.73
C HIS A 228 18.93 2.32 46.11
N ASP A 229 18.15 2.31 47.18
CA ASP A 229 18.68 2.31 48.56
C ASP A 229 19.09 0.92 49.06
N TYR A 230 19.00 -0.13 48.23
CA TYR A 230 19.23 -1.49 48.68
C TYR A 230 20.71 -1.80 48.99
N ALA A 231 21.65 -1.01 48.46
CA ALA A 231 23.06 -1.08 48.89
C ALA A 231 23.22 -0.63 50.35
N ARG A 232 22.59 0.50 50.71
CA ARG A 232 22.57 1.04 52.07
C ARG A 232 21.97 0.01 53.04
N TYR A 233 20.82 -0.57 52.69
CA TYR A 233 20.21 -1.64 53.47
C TYR A 233 21.10 -2.89 53.58
N GLY A 234 21.78 -3.28 52.49
CA GLY A 234 22.72 -4.39 52.49
C GLY A 234 23.87 -4.18 53.49
N GLU A 235 24.47 -2.98 53.57
CA GLU A 235 25.53 -2.66 54.52
C GLU A 235 25.01 -2.58 55.98
N LEU A 236 23.78 -2.09 56.19
CA LEU A 236 23.14 -2.10 57.51
C LEU A 236 22.84 -3.53 58.01
N ILE A 237 22.38 -4.41 57.13
CA ILE A 237 22.20 -5.83 57.47
C ILE A 237 23.55 -6.48 57.79
N LYS A 238 24.57 -6.20 56.97
CA LYS A 238 25.93 -6.74 57.11
C LYS A 238 26.57 -6.36 58.46
N SER A 239 26.42 -5.11 58.88
CA SER A 239 26.94 -4.65 60.18
C SER A 239 26.20 -5.25 61.39
N ASN A 240 24.97 -5.73 61.20
CA ASN A 240 24.12 -6.29 62.25
C ASN A 240 23.88 -7.81 62.14
N LEU A 241 24.68 -8.53 61.34
CA LEU A 241 24.46 -9.97 61.06
C LEU A 241 24.33 -10.84 62.32
N GLY A 242 25.09 -10.55 63.37
CA GLY A 242 25.07 -11.30 64.63
C GLY A 242 23.79 -11.11 65.46
N ALA A 243 23.04 -10.04 65.21
CA ALA A 243 21.81 -9.71 65.93
C ALA A 243 20.55 -10.30 65.26
N ILE A 244 20.65 -10.76 64.01
CA ILE A 244 19.50 -11.25 63.24
C ILE A 244 19.23 -12.72 63.58
N LEU A 245 18.08 -12.99 64.19
CA LEU A 245 17.62 -14.36 64.43
C LEU A 245 17.15 -15.02 63.13
N LYS A 246 17.39 -16.33 63.00
CA LYS A 246 16.86 -17.11 61.87
C LYS A 246 15.33 -17.13 61.92
N GLY A 247 14.68 -16.78 60.81
CA GLY A 247 13.23 -16.68 60.72
C GLY A 247 12.66 -15.29 61.03
N ALA A 248 13.50 -14.28 61.29
CA ALA A 248 13.05 -12.89 61.41
C ALA A 248 12.48 -12.37 60.09
N ASP A 249 11.41 -11.58 60.16
CA ASP A 249 10.72 -10.94 59.05
C ASP A 249 11.09 -9.45 58.87
N HIS A 250 11.80 -8.86 59.83
CA HIS A 250 12.35 -7.52 59.75
C HIS A 250 13.58 -7.34 60.66
N LEU A 251 14.30 -6.23 60.43
CA LEU A 251 15.44 -5.78 61.21
C LEU A 251 15.28 -4.29 61.51
N GLU A 252 15.26 -3.90 62.79
CA GLU A 252 15.31 -2.51 63.22
C GLU A 252 16.76 -2.11 63.48
N VAL A 253 17.25 -1.10 62.77
CA VAL A 253 18.64 -0.64 62.85
C VAL A 253 18.71 0.88 62.76
N ILE A 254 19.70 1.45 63.43
CA ILE A 254 20.03 2.86 63.30
C ILE A 254 20.73 3.05 61.96
N ASP A 255 20.20 3.95 61.15
CA ASP A 255 20.76 4.27 59.85
C ASP A 255 21.90 5.28 59.98
N TYR A 256 23.12 4.75 60.11
CA TYR A 256 24.32 5.59 60.27
C TYR A 256 24.77 6.30 58.98
N PHE A 257 24.10 6.07 57.85
CA PHE A 257 24.35 6.82 56.61
C PHE A 257 23.55 8.14 56.57
N ASP A 258 22.63 8.37 57.52
CA ASP A 258 21.89 9.62 57.67
C ASP A 258 22.47 10.45 58.82
N ASP A 259 22.58 11.76 58.65
CA ASP A 259 23.02 12.67 59.71
C ASP A 259 22.03 12.72 60.89
N GLN A 260 20.76 12.40 60.65
CA GLN A 260 19.72 12.35 61.69
C GLN A 260 19.70 11.05 62.50
N LEU A 261 20.48 10.04 62.08
CA LEU A 261 20.53 8.71 62.69
C LEU A 261 19.13 8.11 62.99
N PRO A 262 18.19 8.11 62.03
CA PRO A 262 16.86 7.56 62.26
C PRO A 262 16.95 6.04 62.46
N THR A 263 16.04 5.50 63.26
CA THR A 263 15.84 4.04 63.31
C THR A 263 14.96 3.64 62.14
N ILE A 264 15.44 2.73 61.30
CA ILE A 264 14.73 2.23 60.12
C ILE A 264 14.43 0.74 60.26
N THR A 265 13.31 0.32 59.68
CA THR A 265 12.87 -1.07 59.64
C THR A 265 13.12 -1.64 58.26
N ILE A 266 14.03 -2.62 58.17
CA ILE A 266 14.40 -3.30 56.92
C ILE A 266 13.68 -4.65 56.88
N PRO A 267 12.80 -4.91 55.89
CA PRO A 267 12.11 -6.19 55.80
C PRO A 267 13.07 -7.34 55.44
N LEU A 268 12.90 -8.49 56.07
CA LEU A 268 13.68 -9.70 55.81
C LEU A 268 12.77 -10.82 55.31
N ASP A 269 13.33 -11.76 54.55
CA ASP A 269 12.66 -13.00 54.17
C ASP A 269 12.92 -14.06 55.26
N PRO A 270 11.89 -14.52 56.00
CA PRO A 270 12.05 -15.51 57.06
C PRO A 270 12.60 -16.86 56.58
N MET A 271 12.42 -17.17 55.30
CA MET A 271 12.89 -18.42 54.71
C MET A 271 14.40 -18.38 54.39
N LYS A 272 15.03 -17.21 54.43
CA LYS A 272 16.44 -17.02 54.13
C LYS A 272 17.28 -16.88 55.39
N SER A 273 18.56 -17.24 55.28
CA SER A 273 19.54 -16.93 56.32
C SER A 273 19.81 -15.42 56.36
N PRO A 274 20.35 -14.87 57.47
CA PRO A 274 20.77 -13.46 57.54
C PRO A 274 21.71 -13.06 56.39
N HIS A 275 22.69 -13.91 56.07
CA HIS A 275 23.56 -13.74 54.91
C HIS A 275 22.80 -13.81 53.58
N GLY A 276 21.84 -14.73 53.43
CA GLY A 276 21.02 -14.83 52.22
C GLY A 276 20.14 -13.60 51.98
N ASN A 277 19.60 -13.01 53.04
CA ASN A 277 18.90 -11.72 52.97
C ASN A 277 19.86 -10.60 52.54
N MET A 278 21.02 -10.48 53.16
CA MET A 278 22.07 -9.51 52.78
C MET A 278 22.44 -9.63 51.29
N ASP A 279 22.73 -10.83 50.81
CA ASP A 279 23.10 -11.08 49.41
C ASP A 279 21.98 -10.72 48.45
N ASP A 280 20.72 -10.95 48.82
CA ASP A 280 19.55 -10.57 48.05
C ASP A 280 19.42 -9.05 47.90
N TYR A 281 19.67 -8.28 48.97
CA TYR A 281 19.69 -6.82 48.92
C TYR A 281 20.76 -6.31 47.95
N PHE A 282 22.00 -6.81 48.06
CA PHE A 282 23.07 -6.46 47.12
C PHE A 282 22.77 -6.92 45.69
N ARG A 283 22.13 -8.08 45.50
CA ARG A 283 21.72 -8.56 44.16
C ARG A 283 20.69 -7.64 43.52
N LYS A 284 19.69 -7.19 44.28
CA LYS A 284 18.67 -6.24 43.83
C LYS A 284 19.28 -4.87 43.49
N HIS A 285 20.22 -4.38 44.31
CA HIS A 285 20.96 -3.16 43.99
C HIS A 285 21.80 -3.29 42.70
N ARG A 286 22.52 -4.41 42.51
CA ARG A 286 23.24 -4.67 41.24
C ARG A 286 22.29 -4.68 40.03
N LYS A 287 21.06 -5.17 40.20
CA LYS A 287 20.02 -5.12 39.15
C LYS A 287 19.61 -3.68 38.82
N HIS A 288 19.52 -2.79 39.82
CA HIS A 288 19.28 -1.36 39.60
C HIS A 288 20.39 -0.72 38.76
N LEU A 289 21.65 -0.88 39.18
CA LEU A 289 22.80 -0.34 38.45
C LEU A 289 22.89 -0.87 37.01
N ALA A 290 22.61 -2.17 36.80
CA ALA A 290 22.60 -2.76 35.47
C ALA A 290 21.49 -2.18 34.59
N ALA A 291 20.28 -2.01 35.14
CA ALA A 291 19.16 -1.42 34.44
C ALA A 291 19.44 0.04 34.05
N GLU A 292 20.01 0.85 34.95
CA GLU A 292 20.37 2.23 34.66
C GLU A 292 21.44 2.31 33.56
N ARG A 293 22.52 1.52 33.69
CA ARG A 293 23.61 1.49 32.71
C ARG A 293 23.16 1.08 31.31
N GLU A 294 22.18 0.17 31.19
CA GLU A 294 21.77 -0.40 29.91
C GLU A 294 20.52 0.27 29.31
N LEU A 295 19.53 0.62 30.13
CA LEU A 295 18.26 1.15 29.64
C LEU A 295 18.32 2.66 29.40
N THR A 296 19.02 3.44 30.23
CA THR A 296 19.13 4.89 30.06
C THR A 296 19.68 5.28 28.67
N PRO A 297 20.85 4.79 28.22
CA PRO A 297 21.35 5.15 26.89
C PRO A 297 20.48 4.60 25.75
N ARG A 298 19.76 3.49 25.96
CA ARG A 298 18.82 2.94 24.96
C ARG A 298 17.60 3.85 24.81
N ILE A 299 17.06 4.35 25.92
CA ILE A 299 15.95 5.29 25.94
C ILE A 299 16.36 6.58 25.24
N GLU A 300 17.49 7.18 25.62
CA GLU A 300 18.00 8.41 25.00
C GLU A 300 18.17 8.28 23.48
N ARG A 301 18.79 7.19 23.03
CA ARG A 301 18.99 6.93 21.59
C ARG A 301 17.66 6.76 20.86
N ALA A 302 16.69 6.08 21.46
CA ALA A 302 15.37 5.91 20.88
C ALA A 302 14.57 7.22 20.86
N GLU A 303 14.72 8.08 21.86
CA GLU A 303 14.10 9.41 21.89
C GLU A 303 14.64 10.34 20.81
N LEU A 304 15.95 10.29 20.55
CA LEU A 304 16.55 11.00 19.41
C LEU A 304 16.00 10.49 18.07
N GLY A 305 15.88 9.17 17.90
CA GLY A 305 15.26 8.55 16.73
C GLY A 305 13.81 9.00 16.54
N LEU A 306 13.06 9.03 17.62
CA LEU A 306 11.67 9.46 17.64
C LEU A 306 11.50 10.95 17.31
N ALA A 307 12.39 11.80 17.79
CA ALA A 307 12.42 13.22 17.43
C ALA A 307 12.63 13.40 15.92
N ARG A 308 13.55 12.65 15.32
CA ARG A 308 13.79 12.64 13.87
C ARG A 308 12.56 12.16 13.10
N LEU A 309 11.91 11.08 13.53
CA LEU A 309 10.69 10.57 12.90
C LEU A 309 9.52 11.58 12.98
N ARG A 310 9.43 12.33 14.08
CA ARG A 310 8.43 13.42 14.23
C ARG A 310 8.70 14.58 13.29
N GLN A 311 9.96 14.98 13.14
CA GLN A 311 10.34 16.02 12.18
C GLN A 311 10.01 15.58 10.74
N GLU A 312 10.39 14.35 10.37
CA GLU A 312 10.11 13.82 9.04
C GLU A 312 8.60 13.70 8.76
N LEU A 313 7.78 13.47 9.79
CA LEU A 313 6.33 13.48 9.68
C LEU A 313 5.75 14.88 9.44
N HIS A 314 6.38 15.93 10.00
CA HIS A 314 5.95 17.32 9.84
C HIS A 314 6.28 17.88 8.45
N GLU A 315 7.35 17.38 7.83
CA GLU A 315 7.81 17.79 6.50
C GLU A 315 6.97 17.17 5.35
N ILE A 316 6.01 16.28 5.65
CA ILE A 316 5.14 15.60 4.67
C ILE A 316 3.78 16.27 4.60
#